data_AF-S3X442-F1
#
_entry.id   AF-S3X442-F1
#
_cell.length_a   1.000
_cell.length_b   1.000
_cell.length_c   1.000
_cell.angle_alpha   90.00
_cell.angle_beta   90.00
_cell.angle_gamma   90.00
#
_symmetry.space_group_name_H-M   'P 1'
#
loop_
_entity.id
_entity.type
_entity.pdbx_description
1 polymer ?
#
loop_
_entity_poly.entity_id
_entity_poly.type
_entity_poly.pdbx_seq_one_letter_code
_entity_poly.pdbx_strand_id
1 'polypeptide(L)'
;MSLFLAGDGFPASDPAAGGIDAAWDEFIQSASGTGRKRGVRRRRRLARGPQPTGQTTGAAGGTTPASNIEQGDRQSTETVAEQDVPPPANDRILVIYTDEASARQAAEAIGARNPQLEVITAPVTTGELALPDSPDLLGGVVLTPACATTLLAALAPHRQILSTLVRRGTPLLALGSSAAVIGASIPGPEGEPVEALRLVGVGVSVEPVLNHTIDAMTRSKLRTTVIIDPGTVLRVDAVTGRTKVLGAGRTTWVGHGEDHFIIHHEPTSAPTGEID
;
A
#
# COMPACT_ATOMS: atom_id res chain seq x y z
N MET A 1 6.88 -0.91 0.28
CA MET A 1 5.47 -1.34 0.33
C MET A 1 4.84 -0.60 1.49
N SER A 2 3.73 0.10 1.30
CA SER A 2 3.39 1.21 2.21
C SER A 2 2.04 1.01 2.89
N LEU A 3 2.04 1.09 4.23
CA LEU A 3 0.86 1.41 5.02
C LEU A 3 0.82 2.93 5.20
N PHE A 4 -0.36 3.53 5.07
CA PHE A 4 -0.57 4.96 5.27
C PHE A 4 -1.58 5.13 6.40
N LEU A 5 -1.14 5.69 7.52
CA LEU A 5 -1.94 5.88 8.73
C LEU A 5 -2.21 7.37 8.92
N ALA A 6 -3.45 7.82 8.76
CA ALA A 6 -3.79 9.25 8.82
C ALA A 6 -4.44 9.64 10.15
N GLY A 7 -4.07 10.80 10.70
CA GLY A 7 -4.62 11.36 11.94
C GLY A 7 -6.05 11.90 11.78
N ASP A 8 -6.37 12.52 10.65
CA ASP A 8 -7.74 12.87 10.27
C ASP A 8 -8.05 12.50 8.81
N GLY A 9 -9.33 12.64 8.45
CA GLY A 9 -9.93 12.15 7.21
C GLY A 9 -9.58 12.97 5.96
N PHE A 10 -10.30 12.65 4.89
CA PHE A 10 -10.20 13.07 3.48
C PHE A 10 -9.50 14.39 3.14
N PRO A 11 -8.97 14.51 1.91
CA PRO A 11 -8.30 15.73 1.47
C PRO A 11 -9.19 16.96 1.70
N ALA A 12 -8.60 18.05 2.18
CA ALA A 12 -9.32 19.31 2.33
C ALA A 12 -9.76 19.82 0.95
N SER A 13 -10.90 20.51 0.90
CA SER A 13 -11.37 21.19 -0.32
C SER A 13 -10.39 22.28 -0.80
N ASP A 14 -9.51 22.74 0.08
CA ASP A 14 -8.47 23.73 -0.19
C ASP A 14 -7.07 23.08 -0.15
N PRO A 15 -6.39 22.92 -1.30
CA PRO A 15 -5.05 22.36 -1.37
C PRO A 15 -3.98 23.25 -0.71
N ALA A 16 -4.27 24.53 -0.43
CA ALA A 16 -3.35 25.44 0.26
C ALA A 16 -3.26 25.16 1.79
N ALA A 17 -4.18 24.36 2.34
CA ALA A 17 -4.19 24.01 3.76
C ALA A 17 -3.11 22.98 4.17
N GLY A 18 -2.30 22.48 3.21
CA GLY A 18 -1.22 21.53 3.52
C GLY A 18 -1.73 20.18 4.02
N GLY A 19 -2.85 19.71 3.49
CA GLY A 19 -3.54 18.51 3.96
C GLY A 19 -2.88 17.18 3.57
N ILE A 20 -3.66 16.10 3.69
CA ILE A 20 -3.23 14.74 3.39
C ILE A 20 -3.09 14.42 1.89
N ASP A 21 -3.13 15.43 1.00
CA ASP A 21 -3.10 15.27 -0.46
C ASP A 21 -1.88 14.48 -0.94
N ALA A 22 -0.69 14.81 -0.43
CA ALA A 22 0.55 14.11 -0.78
C ALA A 22 0.51 12.62 -0.41
N ALA A 23 -0.19 12.27 0.68
CA ALA A 23 -0.37 10.88 1.07
C ALA A 23 -1.33 10.14 0.13
N TRP A 24 -2.40 10.81 -0.32
CA TRP A 24 -3.27 10.26 -1.35
C TRP A 24 -2.54 10.07 -2.68
N ASP A 25 -1.71 11.02 -3.10
CA ASP A 25 -0.93 10.91 -4.33
C ASP A 25 0.06 9.73 -4.26
N GLU A 26 0.81 9.62 -3.16
CA GLU A 26 1.72 8.48 -2.94
C GLU A 26 0.97 7.14 -2.86
N PHE A 27 -0.21 7.11 -2.24
CA PHE A 27 -1.07 5.94 -2.18
C PHE A 27 -1.54 5.52 -3.59
N ILE A 28 -2.08 6.45 -4.38
CA ILE A 28 -2.56 6.19 -5.74
C ILE A 28 -1.41 5.75 -6.65
N GLN A 29 -0.26 6.40 -6.59
CA GLN A 29 0.94 5.97 -7.34
C GLN A 29 1.41 4.57 -6.95
N SER A 30 1.31 4.22 -5.66
CA SER A 30 1.61 2.87 -5.19
C SER A 30 0.58 1.86 -5.68
N ALA A 31 -0.70 2.23 -5.75
CA ALA A 31 -1.81 1.36 -6.13
C ALA A 31 -1.81 1.07 -7.64
N SER A 32 -1.63 2.10 -8.47
CA SER A 32 -1.55 1.98 -9.93
C SER A 32 -0.24 1.31 -10.42
N GLY A 33 0.70 0.99 -9.52
CA GLY A 33 1.95 0.35 -9.87
C GLY A 33 2.93 1.22 -10.67
N THR A 34 2.62 2.51 -10.87
CA THR A 34 3.45 3.49 -11.59
C THR A 34 4.75 3.81 -10.83
N GLY A 35 4.79 3.57 -9.52
CA GLY A 35 6.01 3.66 -8.69
C GLY A 35 6.86 2.38 -8.62
N ARG A 36 6.45 1.26 -9.25
CA ARG A 36 7.28 0.04 -9.28
C ARG A 36 8.33 0.20 -10.37
N LYS A 37 9.60 0.46 -9.99
CA LYS A 37 10.74 -0.01 -10.80
C LYS A 37 10.58 -1.53 -10.89
N ARG A 38 9.93 -2.01 -11.95
CA ARG A 38 9.83 -3.43 -12.27
C ARG A 38 11.27 -3.89 -12.47
N GLY A 39 11.86 -4.46 -11.43
CA GLY A 39 13.06 -5.24 -11.55
C GLY A 39 12.72 -6.38 -12.49
N VAL A 40 13.01 -6.19 -13.78
CA VAL A 40 12.99 -7.24 -14.78
C VAL A 40 14.05 -8.24 -14.32
N ARG A 41 13.66 -9.19 -13.47
CA ARG A 41 14.37 -10.46 -13.38
C ARG A 41 14.17 -11.10 -14.74
N ARG A 42 15.04 -10.74 -15.69
CA ARG A 42 15.38 -11.59 -16.82
C ARG A 42 15.77 -12.91 -16.17
N ARG A 43 14.83 -13.86 -16.11
CA ARG A 43 15.17 -15.27 -15.99
C ARG A 43 16.02 -15.55 -17.21
N ARG A 44 17.33 -15.42 -17.06
CA ARG A 44 18.30 -15.97 -17.99
C ARG A 44 18.06 -17.48 -17.89
N ARG A 45 17.18 -17.98 -18.75
CA ARG A 45 17.07 -19.40 -19.03
C ARG A 45 18.45 -19.75 -19.56
N LEU A 46 19.30 -20.30 -18.69
CA LEU A 46 20.46 -21.05 -19.13
C LEU A 46 19.87 -22.23 -19.88
N ALA A 47 19.72 -22.06 -21.20
CA ALA A 47 19.56 -23.19 -22.09
C ALA A 47 20.78 -24.07 -21.85
N ARG A 48 20.59 -25.19 -21.13
CA ARG A 48 21.51 -26.31 -21.18
C ARG A 48 21.54 -26.73 -22.65
N GLY A 49 22.56 -26.29 -23.37
CA GLY A 49 22.89 -26.82 -24.68
C GLY A 49 23.20 -28.33 -24.56
N PRO A 50 23.02 -29.11 -25.63
CA PRO A 50 23.36 -30.52 -25.63
C PRO A 50 24.86 -30.70 -25.37
N GLN A 51 25.22 -31.68 -24.56
CA GLN A 51 26.61 -32.08 -24.35
C GLN A 51 27.27 -32.48 -25.68
N PRO A 52 28.53 -32.08 -25.95
CA PRO A 52 29.26 -32.60 -27.09
C PRO A 52 29.89 -33.95 -26.72
N THR A 53 29.42 -35.01 -27.35
CA THR A 53 30.13 -36.28 -27.49
C THR A 53 31.16 -36.18 -28.61
N GLY A 54 32.39 -36.68 -28.38
CA GLY A 54 33.23 -37.21 -29.45
C GLY A 54 34.50 -36.41 -29.80
N GLN A 55 35.64 -36.97 -29.40
CA GLN A 55 36.99 -36.67 -29.90
C GLN A 55 37.21 -37.19 -31.35
N THR A 56 38.05 -36.47 -32.12
CA THR A 56 39.07 -36.89 -33.14
C THR A 56 38.72 -38.04 -34.09
N THR A 57 38.93 -38.03 -35.42
CA THR A 57 39.95 -37.45 -36.32
C THR A 57 39.62 -37.94 -37.74
N GLY A 58 39.96 -37.19 -38.81
CA GLY A 58 40.25 -37.81 -40.13
C GLY A 58 39.71 -37.14 -41.41
N ALA A 59 40.65 -36.60 -42.20
CA ALA A 59 40.77 -36.64 -43.67
C ALA A 59 39.80 -35.89 -44.63
N ALA A 60 40.40 -34.92 -45.35
CA ALA A 60 40.47 -34.73 -46.81
C ALA A 60 39.28 -34.22 -47.67
N GLY A 61 39.60 -33.22 -48.53
CA GLY A 61 38.88 -32.78 -49.75
C GLY A 61 37.76 -31.76 -49.49
N GLY A 62 37.53 -30.66 -50.22
CA GLY A 62 38.00 -30.11 -51.49
C GLY A 62 36.98 -29.03 -51.94
N THR A 63 37.47 -27.96 -52.61
CA THR A 63 36.75 -27.03 -53.52
C THR A 63 35.59 -26.13 -53.03
N THR A 64 35.78 -24.81 -53.18
CA THR A 64 34.79 -23.71 -53.37
C THR A 64 34.15 -23.77 -54.79
N PRO A 65 33.20 -22.91 -55.26
CA PRO A 65 32.32 -21.89 -54.63
C PRO A 65 30.86 -21.78 -55.21
N ALA A 66 30.09 -20.80 -54.68
CA ALA A 66 29.15 -19.88 -55.37
C ALA A 66 27.65 -20.18 -55.60
N SER A 67 26.89 -19.05 -55.56
CA SER A 67 25.64 -18.70 -56.30
C SER A 67 24.31 -18.99 -55.56
N ASN A 68 23.50 -18.01 -55.13
CA ASN A 68 22.68 -16.97 -55.81
C ASN A 68 21.22 -17.40 -56.06
N ILE A 69 20.34 -16.38 -56.11
CA ILE A 69 18.93 -16.35 -56.60
C ILE A 69 17.91 -16.98 -55.60
N GLU A 70 16.73 -16.45 -55.24
CA GLU A 70 15.63 -15.69 -55.88
C GLU A 70 14.93 -14.87 -54.76
N GLN A 71 14.56 -13.59 -54.84
CA GLN A 71 13.67 -12.81 -55.73
C GLN A 71 12.19 -13.27 -55.77
N GLY A 72 11.31 -12.44 -55.22
CA GLY A 72 9.86 -12.44 -55.43
C GLY A 72 9.07 -12.81 -54.17
N ASP A 73 7.92 -12.24 -53.84
CA ASP A 73 7.18 -11.07 -54.32
C ASP A 73 6.00 -10.91 -53.31
N ARG A 74 5.55 -9.67 -53.08
CA ARG A 74 4.18 -9.28 -52.67
C ARG A 74 3.65 -9.48 -51.23
N GLN A 75 3.24 -8.32 -50.71
CA GLN A 75 1.94 -8.02 -50.08
C GLN A 75 1.56 -8.76 -48.79
N SER A 76 1.43 -8.01 -47.69
CA SER A 76 0.11 -7.54 -47.24
C SER A 76 0.24 -6.69 -45.98
N THR A 77 -0.42 -5.55 -46.01
CA THR A 77 -0.77 -4.75 -44.85
C THR A 77 -1.61 -5.59 -43.89
N GLU A 78 -1.03 -5.99 -42.76
CA GLU A 78 -1.80 -6.30 -41.56
C GLU A 78 -1.44 -5.26 -40.51
N THR A 79 -2.29 -4.24 -40.42
CA THR A 79 -2.60 -3.56 -39.17
C THR A 79 -2.84 -4.65 -38.13
N VAL A 80 -1.81 -4.95 -37.34
CA VAL A 80 -1.96 -5.71 -36.10
C VAL A 80 -2.90 -4.88 -35.26
N ALA A 81 -4.16 -5.32 -35.21
CA ALA A 81 -5.13 -4.86 -34.24
C ALA A 81 -4.40 -4.84 -32.89
N GLU A 82 -4.37 -3.66 -32.28
CA GLU A 82 -4.00 -3.48 -30.89
C GLU A 82 -4.85 -4.47 -30.12
N GLN A 83 -4.27 -5.64 -29.81
CA GLN A 83 -4.92 -6.62 -28.98
C GLN A 83 -5.22 -5.89 -27.68
N ASP A 84 -6.52 -5.79 -27.39
CA ASP A 84 -7.07 -5.33 -26.13
C ASP A 84 -6.52 -6.25 -25.05
N VAL A 85 -5.30 -5.93 -24.59
CA VAL A 85 -4.66 -6.59 -23.46
C VAL A 85 -5.53 -6.19 -22.28
N PRO A 86 -6.21 -7.13 -21.59
CA PRO A 86 -6.99 -6.78 -20.43
C PRO A 86 -6.10 -5.98 -19.47
N PRO A 87 -6.60 -4.85 -18.93
CA PRO A 87 -5.79 -3.96 -18.10
C PRO A 87 -5.12 -4.78 -16.98
N PRO A 88 -3.85 -4.48 -16.66
CA PRO A 88 -3.12 -5.24 -15.67
C PRO A 88 -3.90 -5.24 -14.34
N ALA A 89 -3.97 -6.40 -13.70
CA ALA A 89 -4.90 -6.75 -12.62
C ALA A 89 -4.75 -5.99 -11.28
N ASN A 90 -4.29 -4.74 -11.27
CA ASN A 90 -4.14 -3.89 -10.06
C ASN A 90 -4.91 -2.56 -10.17
N ASP A 91 -5.88 -2.44 -11.08
CA ASP A 91 -6.60 -1.18 -11.27
C ASP A 91 -7.79 -1.00 -10.32
N ARG A 92 -7.95 -1.92 -9.35
CA ARG A 92 -9.09 -1.94 -8.44
C ARG A 92 -8.68 -1.49 -7.04
N ILE A 93 -9.33 -0.45 -6.53
CA ILE A 93 -9.19 -0.02 -5.13
C ILE A 93 -10.44 -0.42 -4.36
N LEU A 94 -10.24 -1.16 -3.27
CA LEU A 94 -11.31 -1.49 -2.33
C LEU A 94 -11.46 -0.37 -1.29
N VAL A 95 -12.66 0.18 -1.15
CA VAL A 95 -13.03 1.13 -0.09
C VAL A 95 -13.92 0.41 0.91
N ILE A 96 -13.41 0.23 2.13
CA ILE A 96 -14.16 -0.34 3.25
C ILE A 96 -14.69 0.80 4.12
N TYR A 97 -16.01 0.82 4.36
CA TYR A 97 -16.67 1.99 4.96
C TYR A 97 -17.86 1.62 5.86
N THR A 98 -18.20 2.47 6.83
CA THR A 98 -19.45 2.35 7.62
C THR A 98 -20.55 3.32 7.21
N ASP A 99 -20.19 4.41 6.51
CA ASP A 99 -21.12 5.44 6.07
C ASP A 99 -20.89 5.81 4.60
N GLU A 100 -21.99 6.01 3.87
CA GLU A 100 -21.97 6.27 2.42
C GLU A 100 -21.30 7.60 2.05
N ALA A 101 -21.25 8.56 2.98
CA ALA A 101 -20.61 9.86 2.70
C ALA A 101 -19.09 9.70 2.61
N SER A 102 -18.48 8.98 3.54
CA SER A 102 -17.06 8.65 3.51
C SER A 102 -16.69 7.81 2.29
N ALA A 103 -17.54 6.84 1.91
CA ALA A 103 -17.31 6.03 0.70
C ALA A 103 -17.27 6.92 -0.56
N ARG A 104 -18.21 7.86 -0.67
CA ARG A 104 -18.27 8.83 -1.77
C ARG A 104 -17.04 9.73 -1.80
N GLN A 105 -16.64 10.28 -0.65
CA GLN A 105 -15.44 11.12 -0.56
C GLN A 105 -14.17 10.35 -0.96
N ALA A 106 -14.05 9.09 -0.57
CA ALA A 106 -12.95 8.24 -1.01
C ALA A 106 -12.96 8.02 -2.53
N ALA A 107 -14.12 7.70 -3.09
CA ALA A 107 -14.28 7.47 -4.52
C ALA A 107 -13.97 8.74 -5.34
N GLU A 108 -14.44 9.91 -4.89
CA GLU A 108 -14.14 11.21 -5.50
C GLU A 108 -12.63 11.51 -5.44
N ALA A 109 -11.99 11.29 -4.29
CA ALA A 109 -10.55 11.51 -4.13
C ALA A 109 -9.69 10.58 -5.00
N ILE A 110 -10.12 9.32 -5.19
CA ILE A 110 -9.47 8.36 -6.08
C ILE A 110 -9.68 8.79 -7.54
N GLY A 111 -10.92 9.04 -7.96
CA GLY A 111 -11.26 9.36 -9.34
C GLY A 111 -10.65 10.68 -9.82
N ALA A 112 -10.55 11.69 -8.94
CA ALA A 112 -9.89 12.95 -9.24
C ALA A 112 -8.39 12.79 -9.53
N ARG A 113 -7.73 11.79 -8.92
CA ARG A 113 -6.29 11.53 -9.06
C ARG A 113 -5.98 10.55 -10.18
N ASN A 114 -6.82 9.54 -10.34
CA ASN A 114 -6.68 8.57 -11.41
C ASN A 114 -8.07 8.01 -11.82
N PRO A 115 -8.67 8.53 -12.90
CA PRO A 115 -9.99 8.10 -13.36
C PRO A 115 -10.00 6.69 -13.98
N GLN A 116 -8.84 6.06 -14.20
CA GLN A 116 -8.76 4.70 -14.73
C GLN A 116 -8.92 3.63 -13.64
N LEU A 117 -8.86 4.02 -12.36
CA LEU A 117 -9.01 3.08 -11.25
C LEU A 117 -10.48 2.78 -10.98
N GLU A 118 -10.82 1.50 -10.94
CA GLU A 118 -12.12 1.01 -10.51
C GLU A 118 -12.21 1.08 -8.98
N VAL A 119 -13.23 1.77 -8.48
CA VAL A 119 -13.53 1.79 -7.04
C VAL A 119 -14.57 0.71 -6.74
N ILE A 120 -14.17 -0.26 -5.92
CA ILE A 120 -15.08 -1.26 -5.35
C ILE A 120 -15.38 -0.82 -3.91
N THR A 121 -16.64 -0.81 -3.53
CA THR A 121 -17.05 -0.47 -2.17
C THR A 121 -17.45 -1.73 -1.40
N ALA A 122 -17.09 -1.79 -0.12
CA ALA A 122 -17.47 -2.85 0.79
C ALA A 122 -18.00 -2.23 2.09
N PRO A 123 -19.34 -2.16 2.27
CA PRO A 123 -19.91 -1.64 3.49
C PRO A 123 -19.61 -2.59 4.65
N VAL A 124 -19.25 -2.00 5.79
CA VAL A 124 -19.23 -2.65 7.09
C VAL A 124 -20.63 -2.52 7.64
N THR A 125 -21.43 -3.56 7.45
CA THR A 125 -22.71 -3.70 8.14
C THR A 125 -22.45 -4.30 9.53
N THR A 126 -23.48 -4.42 10.37
CA THR A 126 -23.38 -5.03 11.71
C THR A 126 -22.73 -6.42 11.65
N GLY A 127 -21.41 -6.47 11.88
CA GLY A 127 -20.62 -7.69 12.03
C GLY A 127 -20.21 -8.39 10.73
N GLU A 128 -20.63 -7.92 9.56
CA GLU A 128 -20.30 -8.56 8.28
C GLU A 128 -19.54 -7.60 7.34
N LEU A 129 -18.40 -8.07 6.86
CA LEU A 129 -17.66 -7.46 5.76
C LEU A 129 -17.55 -8.47 4.63
N ALA A 130 -18.14 -8.15 3.49
CA ALA A 130 -17.96 -8.93 2.27
C ALA A 130 -16.74 -8.40 1.51
N LEU A 131 -15.63 -9.14 1.56
CA LEU A 131 -14.50 -8.88 0.66
C LEU A 131 -14.83 -9.37 -0.76
N PRO A 132 -14.26 -8.75 -1.81
CA PRO A 132 -14.43 -9.23 -3.18
C PRO A 132 -13.90 -10.65 -3.33
N ASP A 133 -14.47 -11.44 -4.24
CA ASP A 133 -14.12 -12.85 -4.48
C ASP A 133 -12.63 -13.06 -4.79
N SER A 134 -11.97 -12.04 -5.35
CA SER A 134 -10.56 -12.05 -5.72
C SER A 134 -9.79 -10.91 -5.05
N PRO A 135 -9.55 -10.97 -3.73
CA PRO A 135 -8.91 -9.89 -2.99
C PRO A 135 -7.43 -9.73 -3.37
N ASP A 136 -6.79 -10.80 -3.86
CA ASP A 136 -5.39 -10.79 -4.34
C ASP A 136 -5.19 -9.92 -5.60
N LEU A 137 -6.26 -9.50 -6.28
CA LEU A 137 -6.23 -8.62 -7.46
C LEU A 137 -6.44 -7.14 -7.11
N LEU A 138 -6.42 -6.80 -5.83
CA LEU A 138 -6.57 -5.41 -5.40
C LEU A 138 -5.27 -4.63 -5.59
N GLY A 139 -5.37 -3.49 -6.26
CA GLY A 139 -4.32 -2.50 -6.37
C GLY A 139 -4.10 -1.71 -5.09
N GLY A 140 -5.14 -1.54 -4.28
CA GLY A 140 -5.07 -0.84 -2.99
C GLY A 140 -6.30 -1.06 -2.13
N VAL A 141 -6.16 -0.75 -0.84
CA VAL A 141 -7.27 -0.77 0.13
C VAL A 141 -7.33 0.58 0.85
N VAL A 142 -8.54 1.15 0.96
CA VAL A 142 -8.83 2.33 1.77
C VAL A 142 -9.80 1.93 2.89
N LEU A 143 -9.44 2.22 4.14
CA LEU A 143 -10.33 2.11 5.29
C LEU A 143 -10.79 3.52 5.67
N THR A 144 -12.07 3.81 5.49
CA THR A 144 -12.63 5.11 5.90
C THR A 144 -12.79 5.17 7.42
N PRO A 145 -12.90 6.37 8.04
CA PRO A 145 -13.10 6.49 9.47
C PRO A 145 -14.40 5.79 9.92
N ALA A 146 -14.36 5.13 11.07
CA ALA A 146 -15.48 4.41 11.67
C ALA A 146 -15.32 4.29 13.19
N CYS A 147 -16.33 3.78 13.90
CA CYS A 147 -16.13 3.35 15.29
C CYS A 147 -15.08 2.21 15.32
N ALA A 148 -14.01 2.37 16.11
CA ALA A 148 -12.87 1.45 16.10
C ALA A 148 -13.25 0.02 16.49
N THR A 149 -14.15 -0.16 17.46
CA THR A 149 -14.62 -1.48 17.91
C THR A 149 -15.52 -2.15 16.86
N THR A 150 -16.44 -1.40 16.25
CA THR A 150 -17.27 -1.89 15.12
C THR A 150 -16.40 -2.33 13.96
N LEU A 151 -15.42 -1.50 13.59
CA LEU A 151 -14.51 -1.80 12.49
C LEU A 151 -13.61 -2.99 12.81
N LEU A 152 -13.07 -3.08 14.03
CA LEU A 152 -12.28 -4.24 14.45
C LEU A 152 -13.08 -5.53 14.40
N ALA A 153 -14.34 -5.52 14.88
CA ALA A 153 -15.22 -6.69 14.83
C ALA A 153 -15.44 -7.18 13.38
N ALA A 154 -15.62 -6.27 12.44
CA ALA A 154 -15.79 -6.59 11.03
C ALA A 154 -14.49 -7.03 10.33
N LEU A 155 -13.34 -6.43 10.67
CA LEU A 155 -12.06 -6.73 10.01
C LEU A 155 -11.32 -7.93 10.61
N ALA A 156 -11.56 -8.27 11.89
CA ALA A 156 -10.84 -9.34 12.58
C ALA A 156 -10.92 -10.71 11.86
N PRO A 157 -12.08 -11.16 11.34
CA PRO A 157 -12.16 -12.39 10.54
C PRO A 157 -11.27 -12.37 9.28
N HIS A 158 -10.99 -11.18 8.74
CA HIS A 158 -10.21 -10.97 7.52
C HIS A 158 -8.75 -10.57 7.79
N ARG A 159 -8.30 -10.55 9.05
CA ARG A 159 -6.94 -10.13 9.44
C ARG A 159 -5.85 -10.81 8.61
N GLN A 160 -5.96 -12.12 8.38
CA GLN A 160 -4.97 -12.88 7.61
C GLN A 160 -4.92 -12.44 6.14
N ILE A 161 -6.07 -12.15 5.53
CA ILE A 161 -6.18 -11.68 4.15
C ILE A 161 -5.54 -10.29 4.04
N LEU A 162 -5.95 -9.34 4.90
CA LEU A 162 -5.41 -7.98 4.92
C LEU A 162 -3.90 -7.97 5.17
N SER A 163 -3.41 -8.77 6.12
CA SER A 163 -1.98 -8.92 6.38
C SER A 163 -1.24 -9.48 5.15
N THR A 164 -1.84 -10.45 4.46
CA THR A 164 -1.27 -11.03 3.25
C THR A 164 -1.18 -10.01 2.12
N LEU A 165 -2.23 -9.22 1.89
CA LEU A 165 -2.24 -8.14 0.89
C LEU A 165 -1.13 -7.11 1.15
N VAL A 166 -1.05 -6.60 2.37
CA VAL A 166 -0.03 -5.62 2.78
C VAL A 166 1.38 -6.20 2.60
N ARG A 167 1.61 -7.45 3.03
CA ARG A 167 2.93 -8.12 2.88
C ARG A 167 3.28 -8.44 1.43
N ARG A 168 2.28 -8.67 0.56
CA ARG A 168 2.46 -8.84 -0.90
C ARG A 168 2.63 -7.50 -1.63
N GLY A 169 2.44 -6.39 -0.93
CA GLY A 169 2.74 -5.06 -1.41
C GLY A 169 1.55 -4.30 -1.97
N THR A 170 0.32 -4.71 -1.64
CA THR A 170 -0.88 -3.89 -1.83
C THR A 170 -0.86 -2.77 -0.79
N PRO A 171 -0.80 -1.49 -1.19
CA PRO A 171 -0.88 -0.38 -0.26
C PRO A 171 -2.22 -0.35 0.47
N LEU A 172 -2.19 0.04 1.74
CA LEU A 172 -3.39 0.25 2.55
C LEU A 172 -3.35 1.65 3.16
N LEU A 173 -4.40 2.43 2.94
CA LEU A 173 -4.63 3.74 3.52
C LEU A 173 -5.73 3.64 4.58
N ALA A 174 -5.41 3.93 5.83
CA ALA A 174 -6.36 3.94 6.94
C ALA A 174 -6.54 5.36 7.46
N LEU A 175 -7.78 5.84 7.44
CA LEU A 175 -8.13 7.21 7.77
C LEU A 175 -8.68 7.34 9.19
N GLY A 176 -8.17 8.32 9.94
CA GLY A 176 -8.63 8.64 11.30
C GLY A 176 -8.65 7.42 12.21
N SER A 177 -9.79 7.16 12.85
CA SER A 177 -9.98 6.04 13.79
C SER A 177 -9.63 4.66 13.21
N SER A 178 -9.69 4.48 11.90
CA SER A 178 -9.29 3.23 11.24
C SER A 178 -7.79 2.99 11.30
N ALA A 179 -6.98 4.05 11.39
CA ALA A 179 -5.54 3.92 11.60
C ALA A 179 -5.20 3.28 12.96
N ALA A 180 -5.99 3.56 14.00
CA ALA A 180 -5.83 2.94 15.32
C ALA A 180 -6.03 1.42 15.25
N VAL A 181 -7.00 0.95 14.45
CA VAL A 181 -7.31 -0.48 14.25
C VAL A 181 -6.19 -1.24 13.52
N ILE A 182 -5.34 -0.54 12.73
CA ILE A 182 -4.15 -1.14 12.10
C ILE A 182 -3.03 -1.42 13.12
N GLY A 183 -3.01 -0.65 14.22
CA GLY A 183 -2.06 -0.74 15.31
C GLY A 183 -2.14 -2.05 16.11
N ALA A 184 -1.37 -2.10 17.21
CA ALA A 184 -1.28 -3.27 18.07
C ALA A 184 -2.48 -3.43 19.01
N SER A 185 -3.07 -2.33 19.48
CA SER A 185 -4.20 -2.34 20.41
C SER A 185 -5.04 -1.08 20.29
N ILE A 186 -6.32 -1.20 20.62
CA ILE A 186 -7.28 -0.09 20.76
C ILE A 186 -7.96 -0.16 22.14
N PRO A 187 -8.54 0.95 22.64
CA PRO A 187 -9.46 0.91 23.77
C PRO A 187 -10.72 0.10 23.43
N GLY A 188 -11.09 -0.81 24.32
CA GLY A 188 -12.34 -1.55 24.31
C GLY A 188 -13.51 -0.74 24.88
N PRO A 189 -14.73 -1.30 24.87
CA PRO A 189 -15.94 -0.62 25.31
C PRO A 189 -15.90 -0.10 26.75
N GLU A 190 -15.21 -0.81 27.66
CA GLU A 190 -15.08 -0.44 29.08
C GLU A 190 -13.71 0.22 29.37
N GLY A 191 -12.95 0.58 28.33
CA GLY A 191 -11.63 1.21 28.42
C GLY A 191 -10.47 0.24 28.64
N GLU A 192 -10.74 -1.07 28.68
CA GLU A 192 -9.75 -2.12 28.68
C GLU A 192 -9.05 -2.23 27.31
N PRO A 193 -7.77 -2.58 27.24
CA PRO A 193 -7.08 -2.72 25.96
C PRO A 193 -7.52 -3.99 25.22
N VAL A 194 -7.90 -3.85 23.96
CA VAL A 194 -8.23 -4.97 23.05
C VAL A 194 -7.15 -5.09 21.98
N GLU A 195 -6.78 -6.32 21.60
CA GLU A 195 -5.84 -6.54 20.49
C GLU A 195 -6.48 -6.08 19.17
N ALA A 196 -5.80 -5.19 18.45
CA ALA A 196 -6.23 -4.71 17.15
C ALA A 196 -5.70 -5.61 16.01
N LEU A 197 -5.75 -5.19 14.75
CA LEU A 197 -5.30 -6.05 13.63
C LEU A 197 -3.79 -6.33 13.67
N ARG A 198 -3.02 -5.43 14.31
CA ARG A 198 -1.57 -5.54 14.50
C ARG A 198 -0.84 -5.78 13.18
N LEU A 199 -1.23 -5.02 12.15
CA LEU A 199 -0.46 -4.98 10.90
C LEU A 199 0.82 -4.15 11.10
N VAL A 200 0.80 -3.20 12.04
CA VAL A 200 1.99 -2.61 12.66
C VAL A 200 2.08 -3.03 14.13
N GLY A 201 3.30 -3.24 14.62
CA GLY A 201 3.57 -3.74 15.98
C GLY A 201 3.46 -2.70 17.09
N VAL A 202 3.16 -1.44 16.77
CA VAL A 202 3.08 -0.31 17.70
C VAL A 202 1.62 0.08 17.95
N GLY A 203 1.35 0.73 19.08
CA GLY A 203 0.08 1.44 19.26
C GLY A 203 -0.03 2.60 18.27
N VAL A 204 -1.25 2.92 17.85
CA VAL A 204 -1.52 4.06 16.96
C VAL A 204 -2.65 4.88 17.60
N SER A 205 -2.37 6.13 17.91
CA SER A 205 -3.34 7.12 18.36
C SER A 205 -3.52 8.18 17.30
N VAL A 206 -4.77 8.52 17.02
CA VAL A 206 -5.15 9.66 16.17
C VAL A 206 -5.77 10.80 16.97
N GLU A 207 -5.77 10.66 18.30
CA GLU A 207 -6.16 11.70 19.23
C GLU A 207 -4.88 12.36 19.77
N PRO A 208 -4.64 13.66 19.51
CA PRO A 208 -3.41 14.35 19.87
C PRO A 208 -3.34 14.71 21.37
N VAL A 209 -3.77 13.80 22.25
CA VAL A 209 -3.74 13.96 23.70
C VAL A 209 -2.73 12.98 24.30
N LEU A 210 -1.57 13.52 24.69
CA LEU A 210 -0.44 12.73 25.20
C LEU A 210 -0.81 11.92 26.44
N ASN A 211 -1.53 12.52 27.39
CA ASN A 211 -1.90 11.83 28.65
C ASN A 211 -2.79 10.62 28.38
N HIS A 212 -3.77 10.72 27.49
CA HIS A 212 -4.62 9.59 27.09
C HIS A 212 -3.79 8.46 26.47
N THR A 213 -2.77 8.82 25.68
CA THR A 213 -1.85 7.86 25.08
C THR A 213 -1.00 7.15 26.12
N ILE A 214 -0.44 7.88 27.08
CA ILE A 214 0.36 7.32 28.19
C ILE A 214 -0.50 6.37 29.04
N ASP A 215 -1.73 6.76 29.37
CA ASP A 215 -2.66 5.93 30.13
C ASP A 215 -3.02 4.65 29.37
N ALA A 216 -3.32 4.77 28.07
CA ALA A 216 -3.59 3.63 27.20
C ALA A 216 -2.39 2.69 27.08
N MET A 217 -1.16 3.22 26.93
CA MET A 217 0.07 2.43 26.91
C MET A 217 0.29 1.66 28.20
N THR A 218 0.06 2.31 29.34
CA THR A 218 0.21 1.70 30.66
C THR A 218 -0.77 0.54 30.85
N ARG A 219 -2.04 0.74 30.45
CA ARG A 219 -3.08 -0.31 30.52
C ARG A 219 -2.79 -1.48 29.58
N SER A 220 -2.39 -1.18 28.34
CA SER A 220 -2.12 -2.18 27.28
C SER A 220 -0.75 -2.85 27.36
N LYS A 221 0.14 -2.34 28.23
CA LYS A 221 1.56 -2.74 28.32
C LYS A 221 2.31 -2.57 26.99
N LEU A 222 1.87 -1.65 26.14
CA LEU A 222 2.56 -1.32 24.90
C LEU A 222 3.88 -0.60 25.19
N ARG A 223 4.94 -1.02 24.51
CA ARG A 223 6.26 -0.38 24.60
C ARG A 223 6.35 0.91 23.79
N THR A 224 5.60 1.00 22.71
CA THR A 224 5.66 2.14 21.79
C THR A 224 4.28 2.42 21.23
N THR A 225 3.88 3.69 21.24
CA THR A 225 2.72 4.21 20.52
C THR A 225 3.12 5.43 19.72
N VAL A 226 2.55 5.58 18.52
CA VAL A 226 2.66 6.80 17.74
C VAL A 226 1.35 7.56 17.79
N ILE A 227 1.43 8.86 18.06
CA ILE A 227 0.34 9.81 17.94
C ILE A 227 0.49 10.51 16.59
N ILE A 228 -0.58 10.57 15.80
CA ILE A 228 -0.59 11.19 14.48
C ILE A 228 -1.51 12.41 14.56
N ASP A 229 -0.96 13.59 14.33
CA ASP A 229 -1.72 14.84 14.38
C ASP A 229 -2.75 14.90 13.22
N PRO A 230 -3.83 15.69 13.37
CA PRO A 230 -4.72 16.02 12.26
C PRO A 230 -3.94 16.55 11.03
N GLY A 231 -4.44 16.29 9.82
CA GLY A 231 -3.80 16.65 8.56
C GLY A 231 -2.48 15.92 8.28
N THR A 232 -2.14 14.89 9.06
CA THR A 232 -0.84 14.19 9.00
C THR A 232 -1.04 12.71 8.69
N VAL A 233 -0.10 12.14 7.93
CA VAL A 233 -0.04 10.72 7.63
C VAL A 233 1.33 10.16 7.96
N LEU A 234 1.35 9.09 8.74
CA LEU A 234 2.52 8.23 8.91
C LEU A 234 2.51 7.16 7.83
N ARG A 235 3.44 7.26 6.88
CA ARG A 235 3.72 6.18 5.94
C ARG A 235 4.71 5.21 6.58
N VAL A 236 4.36 3.93 6.62
CA VAL A 236 5.22 2.85 7.14
C VAL A 236 5.55 1.89 6.00
N ASP A 237 6.83 1.68 5.74
CA ASP A 237 7.25 0.61 4.85
C ASP A 237 7.15 -0.75 5.57
N ALA A 238 6.20 -1.58 5.17
CA ALA A 238 5.88 -2.84 5.86
C ALA A 238 7.01 -3.89 5.84
N VAL A 239 8.02 -3.72 4.97
CA VAL A 239 9.15 -4.66 4.85
C VAL A 239 10.34 -4.19 5.69
N THR A 240 10.66 -2.91 5.64
CA THR A 240 11.85 -2.33 6.28
C THR A 240 11.56 -1.69 7.63
N GLY A 241 10.29 -1.44 7.95
CA GLY A 241 9.87 -0.70 9.14
C GLY A 241 10.19 0.80 9.08
N ARG A 242 10.74 1.30 7.96
CA ARG A 242 11.06 2.73 7.80
C ARG A 242 9.79 3.55 7.73
N THR A 243 9.81 4.70 8.37
CA THR A 243 8.70 5.64 8.41
C THR A 243 8.99 6.89 7.60
N LYS A 244 7.93 7.55 7.15
CA LYS A 244 7.95 8.88 6.55
C LYS A 244 6.69 9.61 6.98
N VAL A 245 6.83 10.85 7.46
CA VAL A 245 5.70 11.71 7.80
C VAL A 245 5.32 12.58 6.60
N LEU A 246 4.04 12.63 6.29
CA LEU A 246 3.43 13.41 5.20
C LEU A 246 2.33 14.32 5.78
N GLY A 247 2.09 15.48 5.17
CA GLY A 247 1.04 16.43 5.60
C GLY A 247 1.56 17.61 6.41
N ALA A 248 0.67 18.40 7.02
CA ALA A 248 1.05 19.66 7.68
C ALA A 248 1.54 19.51 9.13
N GLY A 249 1.17 18.44 9.83
CA GLY A 249 1.49 18.26 11.24
C GLY A 249 2.75 17.44 11.47
N ARG A 250 2.71 16.62 12.51
CA ARG A 250 3.82 15.77 12.94
C ARG A 250 3.30 14.44 13.48
N THR A 251 4.23 13.53 13.70
CA THR A 251 3.97 12.37 14.54
C THR A 251 4.73 12.50 15.85
N THR A 252 4.14 12.00 16.93
CA THR A 252 4.75 11.96 18.25
C THR A 252 4.87 10.51 18.69
N TRP A 253 6.10 10.02 18.72
CA TRP A 253 6.44 8.70 19.21
C TRP A 253 6.58 8.75 20.73
N VAL A 254 5.82 7.91 21.41
CA VAL A 254 5.87 7.72 22.86
C VAL A 254 6.40 6.32 23.12
N GLY A 255 7.56 6.24 23.76
CA GLY A 255 8.19 5.00 24.20
C GLY A 255 8.10 4.84 25.72
N HIS A 256 7.90 3.62 26.18
CA HIS A 256 7.93 3.27 27.61
C HIS A 256 9.33 2.74 27.97
N GLY A 257 10.13 3.57 28.64
CA GLY A 257 11.41 3.18 29.26
C GLY A 257 11.20 2.33 30.52
N GLU A 258 12.24 2.15 31.33
CA GLU A 258 12.09 1.41 32.60
C GLU A 258 11.29 2.24 33.63
N ASP A 259 11.67 3.52 33.82
CA ASP A 259 11.06 4.41 34.83
C ASP A 259 10.50 5.73 34.25
N HIS A 260 10.54 5.91 32.93
CA HIS A 260 10.11 7.15 32.27
C HIS A 260 9.53 6.91 30.88
N PHE A 261 8.80 7.90 30.37
CA PHE A 261 8.38 7.95 28.97
C PHE A 261 9.40 8.73 28.12
N ILE A 262 9.71 8.18 26.95
CA ILE A 262 10.57 8.81 25.94
C ILE A 262 9.65 9.39 24.87
N ILE A 263 9.76 10.69 24.60
CA ILE A 263 8.93 11.37 23.61
C ILE A 263 9.83 11.87 22.49
N HIS A 264 9.51 11.50 21.25
CA HIS A 264 10.20 11.96 20.05
C HIS A 264 9.19 12.50 19.03
N HIS A 265 9.44 13.70 18.53
CA HIS A 265 8.61 14.30 17.49
C HIS A 265 9.29 14.16 16.13
N GLU A 266 8.56 13.61 15.16
CA GLU A 266 9.00 13.51 13.78
C GLU A 266 8.14 14.46 12.94
N PRO A 267 8.67 15.60 12.48
CA PRO A 267 7.94 16.51 11.61
C PRO A 267 7.86 15.96 10.18
N THR A 268 6.94 16.50 9.38
CA THR A 268 6.96 16.25 7.92
C THR A 268 8.33 16.57 7.36
N SER A 269 8.90 15.64 6.59
CA SER A 269 10.14 15.90 5.86
C SER A 269 9.88 17.09 4.94
N ALA A 270 10.59 18.21 5.15
CA ALA A 270 10.56 19.31 4.21
C ALA A 270 10.80 18.77 2.80
N PRO A 271 10.12 19.27 1.76
CA PRO A 271 10.51 18.93 0.40
C PRO A 271 12.00 19.23 0.31
N THR A 272 12.80 18.20 0.02
CA THR A 272 14.20 18.40 -0.39
C THR A 272 14.15 19.23 -1.66
N GLY A 273 14.11 20.55 -1.48
CA GLY A 273 14.59 21.47 -2.49
C GLY A 273 16.06 21.16 -2.64
N GLU A 274 16.46 20.81 -3.87
CA GLU A 274 17.82 21.03 -4.31
C GLU A 274 18.22 22.44 -3.85
N ILE A 275 19.25 22.50 -3.01
CA ILE A 275 20.06 23.70 -2.90
C ILE A 275 21.13 23.49 -3.96
N ASP A 276 21.04 24.28 -5.03
CA ASP A 276 22.04 24.39 -6.11
C ASP A 276 23.48 24.51 -5.58
#